data_AF-A0A316VDS4-F1
#
_entry.id   AF-A0A316VDS4-F1
#
_cell.length_a   1.000
_cell.length_b   1.000
_cell.length_c   1.000
_cell.angle_alpha   90.00
_cell.angle_beta   90.00
_cell.angle_gamma   90.00
#
_symmetry.space_group_name_H-M   'P 1'
#
loop_
_entity.id
_entity.type
_entity.pdbx_description
1 polymer ?
#
loop_
_entity_poly.entity_id
_entity_poly.type
_entity_poly.pdbx_seq_one_letter_code
_entity_poly.pdbx_strand_id
1 'polypeptide(L)'
;MAVNVEGVPSNIAEFIKNFYAISDKSETTPEEYADSLVYDQNTIFQIGPMQVAKDRESVQQWRSKAFDVVQSRKHTIYAVYCNAGKHAIDASSPECMLRGRVDYTLKDGKKSGADWGGHMVFEPSTLKEGAKPKMHQYSVWITPDQTPKA
;
A
#
# COMPACT_ATOMS: atom_id res chain seq x y z
N MET A 1 6.25 -5.86 -15.41
CA MET A 1 6.93 -4.56 -15.58
C MET A 1 8.13 -4.53 -14.66
N ALA A 2 9.28 -4.08 -15.16
CA ALA A 2 10.46 -3.85 -14.35
C ALA A 2 10.23 -2.55 -13.55
N VAL A 3 9.92 -2.69 -12.26
CA VAL A 3 9.91 -1.56 -11.32
C VAL A 3 11.36 -1.08 -11.23
N ASN A 4 11.60 0.23 -11.32
CA ASN A 4 12.91 0.77 -10.97
C ASN A 4 13.10 0.61 -9.45
N VAL A 5 13.72 -0.51 -9.07
CA VAL A 5 14.00 -0.91 -7.68
C VAL A 5 15.47 -0.69 -7.33
N GLU A 6 16.19 0.10 -8.14
CA GLU A 6 17.60 0.35 -7.91
C GLU A 6 17.78 1.05 -6.55
N GLY A 7 18.52 0.39 -5.65
CA GLY A 7 18.70 0.87 -4.27
C GLY A 7 17.62 0.44 -3.27
N VAL A 8 16.62 -0.35 -3.65
CA VAL A 8 15.62 -0.91 -2.71
C VAL A 8 16.08 -2.28 -2.20
N PRO A 9 16.14 -2.51 -0.87
CA PRO A 9 16.44 -3.84 -0.32
C PRO A 9 15.47 -4.91 -0.81
N SER A 10 15.97 -6.14 -1.02
CA SER A 10 15.20 -7.23 -1.63
C SER A 10 13.95 -7.61 -0.84
N ASN A 11 14.04 -7.65 0.49
CA ASN A 11 12.92 -7.92 1.39
C ASN A 11 11.81 -6.86 1.29
N ILE A 12 12.17 -5.58 1.18
CA ILE A 12 11.23 -4.48 0.98
C ILE A 12 10.60 -4.56 -0.42
N ALA A 13 11.40 -4.82 -1.45
CA ALA A 13 10.90 -4.97 -2.82
C ALA A 13 9.90 -6.15 -2.93
N GLU A 14 10.19 -7.27 -2.27
CA GLU A 14 9.30 -8.43 -2.20
C GLU A 14 8.03 -8.12 -1.40
N PHE A 15 8.15 -7.43 -0.26
CA PHE A 15 6.99 -6.97 0.50
C PHE A 15 6.07 -6.11 -0.36
N ILE A 16 6.61 -5.08 -1.04
CA ILE A 16 5.83 -4.17 -1.89
C ILE A 16 5.09 -4.97 -2.97
N LYS A 17 5.79 -5.88 -3.66
CA LYS A 17 5.20 -6.74 -4.68
C LYS A 17 4.02 -7.56 -4.12
N ASN A 18 4.21 -8.20 -2.96
CA ASN A 18 3.18 -9.03 -2.34
C ASN A 18 2.01 -8.20 -1.80
N PHE A 19 2.28 -7.06 -1.17
CA PHE A 19 1.28 -6.15 -0.65
C PHE A 19 0.33 -5.66 -1.75
N TYR A 20 0.85 -5.27 -2.91
CA TYR A 20 -0.02 -4.87 -4.02
C TYR A 20 -0.72 -6.06 -4.70
N ALA A 21 -0.10 -7.25 -4.71
CA ALA A 21 -0.76 -8.45 -5.21
C ALA A 21 -2.00 -8.83 -4.39
N ILE A 22 -1.94 -8.73 -3.05
CA ILE A 22 -3.10 -8.95 -2.18
C ILE A 22 -4.06 -7.74 -2.22
N SER A 23 -3.53 -6.53 -2.41
CA SER A 23 -4.36 -5.33 -2.57
C SER A 23 -5.28 -5.44 -3.78
N ASP A 24 -4.81 -5.99 -4.89
CA ASP A 24 -5.55 -6.11 -6.16
C ASP A 24 -6.63 -7.19 -6.18
N LYS A 25 -6.53 -8.20 -5.30
CA LYS A 25 -7.45 -9.35 -5.27
C LYS A 25 -8.67 -9.04 -4.42
N SER A 26 -9.87 -9.29 -4.96
CA SER A 26 -11.12 -9.20 -4.20
C SER A 26 -11.25 -10.31 -3.14
N GLU A 27 -10.55 -11.42 -3.32
CA GLU A 27 -10.62 -12.61 -2.47
C GLU A 27 -9.75 -12.50 -1.21
N THR A 28 -8.76 -11.59 -1.20
CA THR A 28 -7.94 -11.34 -0.01
C THR A 28 -8.82 -10.83 1.11
N THR A 29 -8.84 -11.58 2.22
CA THR A 29 -9.69 -11.26 3.37
C THR A 29 -9.23 -9.99 4.07
N PRO A 30 -10.12 -9.31 4.81
CA PRO A 30 -9.75 -8.17 5.65
C PRO A 30 -8.59 -8.48 6.62
N GLU A 31 -8.57 -9.67 7.20
CA GLU A 31 -7.54 -10.12 8.14
C GLU A 31 -6.18 -10.29 7.46
N GLU A 32 -6.14 -10.94 6.30
CA GLU A 32 -4.91 -11.12 5.51
C GLU A 32 -4.31 -9.76 5.11
N TYR A 33 -5.17 -8.82 4.69
CA TYR A 33 -4.72 -7.47 4.36
C TYR A 33 -4.15 -6.75 5.58
N ALA A 34 -4.86 -6.83 6.71
CA ALA A 34 -4.49 -6.20 7.97
C ALA A 34 -3.20 -6.78 8.58
N ASP A 35 -2.76 -7.98 8.20
CA ASP A 35 -1.50 -8.58 8.66
C ASP A 35 -0.25 -7.90 8.12
N SER A 36 -0.39 -7.05 7.10
CA SER A 36 0.69 -6.24 6.55
C SER A 36 1.17 -5.15 7.51
N LEU A 37 0.39 -4.87 8.57
CA LEU A 37 0.70 -3.83 9.56
C LEU A 37 1.09 -4.39 10.93
N VAL A 38 1.88 -3.59 11.64
CA VAL A 38 2.02 -3.63 13.10
C VAL A 38 1.03 -2.63 13.71
N TYR A 39 0.48 -2.97 14.86
CA TYR A 39 -0.51 -2.16 15.58
C TYR A 39 0.06 -1.73 16.92
N ASP A 40 0.53 -0.49 16.99
CA ASP A 40 1.08 0.18 18.17
C ASP A 40 0.67 1.66 18.20
N GLN A 41 1.23 2.46 19.12
CA GLN A 41 0.88 3.87 19.26
C GLN A 41 1.19 4.74 18.01
N ASN A 42 2.08 4.29 17.13
CA ASN A 42 2.51 5.00 15.94
C ASN A 42 1.75 4.54 14.69
N THR A 43 0.82 3.58 14.82
CA THR A 43 0.13 3.03 13.66
C THR A 43 -0.73 4.08 12.95
N ILE A 44 -0.48 4.26 11.66
CA ILE A 44 -1.22 5.19 10.80
C ILE A 44 -1.55 4.48 9.49
N PHE A 45 -2.83 4.22 9.26
CA PHE A 45 -3.34 3.80 7.95
C PHE A 45 -4.32 4.83 7.41
N GLN A 46 -4.02 5.40 6.24
CA GLN A 46 -4.86 6.42 5.63
C GLN A 46 -4.76 6.39 4.10
N ILE A 47 -5.90 6.34 3.43
CA ILE A 47 -6.01 6.40 1.98
C ILE A 47 -6.89 7.59 1.56
N GLY A 48 -6.29 8.57 0.89
CA GLY A 48 -6.97 9.79 0.47
C GLY A 48 -7.57 10.55 1.66
N PRO A 49 -8.80 11.10 1.54
CA PRO A 49 -9.41 11.92 2.58
C PRO A 49 -10.07 11.12 3.72
N MET A 50 -9.85 9.80 3.81
CA MET A 50 -10.47 9.00 4.86
C MET A 50 -9.93 9.36 6.26
N GLN A 51 -10.73 9.05 7.28
CA GLN A 51 -10.28 9.10 8.68
C GLN A 51 -9.10 8.15 8.88
N VAL A 52 -8.10 8.59 9.65
CA VAL A 52 -6.94 7.75 10.00
C VAL A 52 -7.40 6.54 10.82
N ALA A 53 -7.08 5.34 10.35
CA ALA A 53 -7.24 4.09 11.09
C ALA A 53 -5.95 3.79 11.86
N LYS A 54 -6.08 3.50 13.16
CA LYS A 54 -4.94 3.25 14.07
C LYS A 54 -4.90 1.84 14.64
N ASP A 55 -5.98 1.09 14.48
CA ASP A 55 -6.12 -0.28 14.99
C ASP A 55 -6.49 -1.26 13.88
N ARG A 56 -6.34 -2.54 14.19
CA ARG A 56 -6.56 -3.64 13.26
C ARG A 56 -8.00 -3.71 12.77
N GLU A 57 -8.96 -3.52 13.67
CA GLU A 57 -10.37 -3.59 13.34
C GLU A 57 -10.75 -2.52 12.31
N SER A 58 -10.28 -1.28 12.49
CA SER A 58 -10.52 -0.17 11.57
C SER A 58 -9.95 -0.44 10.17
N VAL A 59 -8.75 -1.04 10.08
CA VAL A 59 -8.15 -1.44 8.79
C VAL A 59 -8.97 -2.55 8.13
N GLN A 60 -9.42 -3.54 8.90
CA GLN A 60 -10.28 -4.61 8.39
C GLN A 60 -11.62 -4.07 7.88
N GLN A 61 -12.28 -3.21 8.66
CA GLN A 61 -13.54 -2.56 8.26
C GLN A 61 -13.38 -1.73 6.99
N TRP A 62 -12.27 -1.00 6.85
CA TRP A 62 -11.97 -0.28 5.62
C TRP A 62 -11.82 -1.25 4.43
N ARG A 63 -11.07 -2.35 4.62
CA ARG A 63 -10.82 -3.33 3.58
C ARG A 63 -12.10 -4.03 3.12
N SER A 64 -13.01 -4.38 4.05
CA SER A 64 -14.32 -4.97 3.73
C SER A 64 -15.12 -4.08 2.78
N LYS A 65 -15.08 -2.76 2.99
CA LYS A 65 -15.81 -1.78 2.17
C LYS A 65 -15.14 -1.48 0.83
N ALA A 66 -13.85 -1.75 0.68
CA ALA A 66 -13.06 -1.37 -0.49
C ALA A 66 -13.55 -2.01 -1.82
N PHE A 67 -14.28 -3.13 -1.75
CA PHE A 67 -14.85 -3.85 -2.90
C PHE A 67 -16.38 -3.80 -2.96
N ASP A 68 -17.03 -2.93 -2.18
CA ASP A 68 -18.49 -2.76 -2.24
C ASP A 68 -18.92 -2.25 -3.62
N VAL A 69 -18.17 -1.32 -4.20
CA VAL A 69 -18.44 -0.70 -5.51
C VAL A 69 -17.43 -1.11 -6.59
N VAL A 70 -16.25 -1.60 -6.20
CA VAL A 70 -15.18 -2.02 -7.10
C VAL A 70 -15.37 -3.49 -7.46
N GLN A 71 -15.44 -3.80 -8.75
CA GLN A 71 -15.42 -5.18 -9.25
C GLN A 71 -13.99 -5.72 -9.32
N SER A 72 -13.06 -4.91 -9.85
CA SER A 72 -11.65 -5.25 -9.93
C SER A 72 -10.79 -4.00 -9.85
N ARG A 73 -9.55 -4.16 -9.39
CA ARG A 73 -8.55 -3.09 -9.43
C ARG A 73 -7.17 -3.64 -9.72
N LYS A 74 -6.31 -2.81 -10.29
CA LYS A 74 -4.93 -3.16 -10.63
C LYS A 74 -4.00 -2.00 -10.31
N HIS A 75 -3.07 -2.22 -9.40
CA HIS A 75 -2.00 -1.26 -9.15
C HIS A 75 -0.86 -1.46 -10.16
N THR A 76 -0.37 -0.35 -10.69
CA THR A 76 0.88 -0.25 -11.45
C THR A 76 1.83 0.67 -10.71
N ILE A 77 2.95 0.13 -10.23
CA ILE A 77 3.98 0.90 -9.52
C ILE A 77 4.99 1.40 -10.54
N TYR A 78 5.15 2.71 -10.64
CA TYR A 78 6.09 3.34 -11.57
C TYR A 78 7.47 3.55 -10.95
N ALA A 79 7.54 3.89 -9.66
CA ALA A 79 8.79 4.14 -8.97
C ALA A 79 8.67 3.88 -7.46
N VAL A 80 9.79 3.51 -6.86
CA VAL A 80 9.98 3.33 -5.41
C VAL A 80 11.25 4.08 -5.00
N TYR A 81 11.17 4.91 -3.98
CA TYR A 81 12.27 5.69 -3.43
C TYR A 81 12.35 5.41 -1.92
N CYS A 82 13.43 4.81 -1.44
CA CYS A 82 13.57 4.52 -0.01
C CYS A 82 14.70 5.35 0.61
N ASN A 83 14.48 5.84 1.83
CA ASN A 83 15.36 6.80 2.51
C ASN A 83 16.75 6.24 2.87
N ALA A 84 16.98 4.95 2.70
CA ALA A 84 18.20 4.35 3.20
C ALA A 84 18.86 3.31 2.28
N GLY A 85 18.56 3.31 0.98
CA GLY A 85 19.32 2.52 0.00
C GLY A 85 19.55 1.06 0.43
N LYS A 86 20.77 0.53 0.23
CA LYS A 86 21.17 -0.81 0.72
C LYS A 86 21.26 -0.94 2.25
N HIS A 87 21.14 0.16 2.99
CA HIS A 87 21.21 0.23 4.46
C HIS A 87 19.83 0.49 5.09
N ALA A 88 18.72 0.37 4.36
CA ALA A 88 17.41 0.66 4.92
C ALA A 88 17.00 -0.28 6.05
N ILE A 89 17.58 -1.48 6.10
CA ILE A 89 17.40 -2.39 7.24
C ILE A 89 18.07 -1.85 8.52
N ASP A 90 19.11 -1.03 8.37
CA ASP A 90 19.88 -0.44 9.47
C ASP A 90 19.37 0.95 9.88
N ALA A 91 18.39 1.50 9.16
CA ALA A 91 17.79 2.78 9.47
C ALA A 91 16.91 2.66 10.73
N SER A 92 16.95 3.68 11.59
CA SER A 92 16.05 3.77 12.75
C SER A 92 14.58 3.89 12.35
N SER A 93 14.29 4.35 11.12
CA SER A 93 12.96 4.42 10.53
C SER A 93 13.05 4.19 9.01
N PRO A 94 13.00 2.92 8.56
CA PRO A 94 13.05 2.58 7.14
C PRO A 94 11.76 3.03 6.46
N GLU A 95 11.86 3.88 5.46
CA GLU A 95 10.69 4.40 4.76
C GLU A 95 10.86 4.39 3.25
N CYS A 96 9.74 4.25 2.55
CA CYS A 96 9.68 4.31 1.11
C CYS A 96 8.53 5.20 0.63
N MET A 97 8.82 6.04 -0.35
CA MET A 97 7.86 6.74 -1.18
C MET A 97 7.64 5.98 -2.48
N LEU A 98 6.39 5.79 -2.85
CA LEU A 98 5.98 5.08 -4.05
C LEU A 98 5.17 6.03 -4.92
N ARG A 99 5.34 5.92 -6.24
CA ARG A 99 4.50 6.57 -7.23
C ARG A 99 3.90 5.53 -8.14
N GLY A 100 2.60 5.62 -8.40
CA GLY A 100 1.93 4.66 -9.27
C GLY A 100 0.59 5.15 -9.77
N ARG A 101 -0.10 4.23 -10.44
CA ARG A 101 -1.50 4.36 -10.86
C ARG A 101 -2.29 3.15 -10.38
N VAL A 102 -3.56 3.35 -10.07
CA VAL A 102 -4.50 2.26 -9.84
C VAL A 102 -5.64 2.41 -10.84
N ASP A 103 -5.88 1.36 -11.62
CA ASP A 103 -7.04 1.29 -12.51
C ASP A 103 -8.09 0.40 -11.86
N TYR A 104 -9.35 0.82 -11.89
CA TYR A 104 -10.47 0.07 -11.33
C TYR A 104 -11.61 -0.08 -12.34
N THR A 105 -12.24 -1.25 -12.30
CA THR A 105 -13.54 -1.49 -12.93
C THR A 105 -14.58 -1.53 -11.83
N LEU A 106 -15.62 -0.72 -11.96
CA LEU A 106 -16.75 -0.68 -11.04
C LEU A 106 -17.75 -1.78 -11.37
N LYS A 107 -18.60 -2.15 -10.42
CA LYS A 107 -19.64 -3.16 -10.63
C LYS A 107 -20.69 -2.78 -11.69
N ASP A 108 -20.82 -1.48 -12.01
CA ASP A 108 -21.64 -0.98 -13.13
C ASP A 108 -20.92 -1.06 -14.50
N GLY A 109 -19.70 -1.62 -14.54
CA GLY A 109 -18.89 -1.77 -15.75
C GLY A 109 -18.06 -0.54 -16.12
N LYS A 110 -18.24 0.60 -15.44
CA LYS A 110 -17.41 1.79 -15.70
C LYS A 110 -15.96 1.53 -15.31
N LYS A 111 -15.06 2.04 -16.13
CA LYS A 111 -13.62 2.03 -15.88
C LYS A 111 -13.16 3.43 -15.53
N SER A 112 -12.30 3.53 -14.55
CA SER A 112 -11.67 4.77 -14.13
C SER A 112 -10.36 4.42 -13.41
N GLY A 113 -9.55 5.42 -13.09
CA GLY A 113 -8.32 5.22 -12.36
C GLY A 113 -7.99 6.40 -11.48
N ALA A 114 -6.81 6.32 -10.89
CA ALA A 114 -6.21 7.41 -10.14
C ALA A 114 -4.69 7.26 -10.14
N ASP A 115 -3.99 8.38 -10.30
CA ASP A 115 -2.58 8.46 -9.94
C ASP A 115 -2.46 8.60 -8.42
N TRP A 116 -1.43 7.98 -7.86
CA TRP A 116 -1.24 7.96 -6.41
C TRP A 116 0.23 8.07 -6.01
N GLY A 117 0.41 8.67 -4.83
CA GLY A 117 1.65 8.64 -4.07
C GLY A 117 1.42 7.87 -2.78
N GLY A 118 2.29 6.92 -2.44
CA GLY A 118 2.22 6.12 -1.21
C GLY A 118 3.45 6.34 -0.35
N HIS A 119 3.26 6.51 0.95
CA HIS A 119 4.32 6.56 1.95
C HIS A 119 4.19 5.34 2.85
N MET A 120 5.21 4.49 2.85
CA MET A 120 5.31 3.32 3.71
C MET A 120 6.44 3.54 4.72
N VAL A 121 6.16 3.36 6.00
CA VAL A 121 7.20 3.30 7.04
C VAL A 121 7.15 1.91 7.68
N PHE A 122 8.30 1.23 7.67
CA PHE A 122 8.45 -0.15 8.11
C PHE A 122 8.82 -0.24 9.58
N GLU A 123 8.35 -1.30 10.24
CA GLU A 123 8.79 -1.66 11.58
C GLU A 123 10.20 -2.27 11.50
N PRO A 124 11.26 -1.62 12.02
CA PRO A 124 12.64 -2.08 11.84
C PRO A 124 12.87 -3.51 12.34
N SER A 125 12.21 -3.91 13.43
CA SER A 125 12.36 -5.26 13.98
C SER A 125 11.87 -6.37 13.05
N THR A 126 11.01 -6.05 12.08
CA THR A 126 10.45 -6.99 11.10
C THR A 126 11.25 -7.09 9.80
N LEU A 127 12.30 -6.28 9.62
CA LEU A 127 13.13 -6.29 8.42
C LEU A 127 14.32 -7.26 8.47
N LYS A 128 14.53 -7.93 9.60
CA LYS A 128 15.60 -8.94 9.77
C LYS A 128 15.39 -10.15 8.87
N GLU A 129 16.48 -10.83 8.54
CA GLU A 129 16.44 -12.04 7.71
C GLU A 129 15.48 -13.11 8.29
N GLY A 130 14.64 -13.70 7.45
CA GLY A 130 13.64 -14.70 7.83
C GLY A 130 12.34 -14.16 8.43
N ALA A 131 12.27 -12.86 8.74
CA ALA A 131 11.03 -12.21 9.14
C ALA A 131 10.20 -11.79 7.92
N LYS A 132 8.88 -11.64 8.12
CA LYS A 132 8.00 -10.99 7.14
C LYS A 132 7.96 -9.50 7.45
N PRO A 133 8.44 -8.61 6.57
CA PRO A 133 8.34 -7.18 6.76
C PRO A 133 6.91 -6.75 7.04
N LYS A 134 6.75 -5.79 7.95
CA LYS A 134 5.48 -5.12 8.23
C LYS A 134 5.70 -3.62 8.34
N MET A 135 4.62 -2.88 8.13
CA MET A 135 4.59 -1.42 8.22
C MET A 135 3.82 -0.97 9.45
N HIS A 136 4.28 0.10 10.10
CA HIS A 136 3.45 0.80 11.09
C HIS A 136 2.71 1.98 10.45
N GLN A 137 3.16 2.48 9.29
CA GLN A 137 2.51 3.58 8.60
C GLN A 137 2.32 3.27 7.12
N TYR A 138 1.11 3.52 6.64
CA TYR A 138 0.78 3.58 5.22
C TYR A 138 -0.18 4.72 4.94
N SER A 139 0.32 5.74 4.25
CA SER A 139 -0.44 6.91 3.85
C SER A 139 -0.45 7.03 2.33
N VAL A 140 -1.61 7.28 1.74
CA VAL A 140 -1.77 7.37 0.28
C VAL A 140 -2.48 8.66 -0.09
N TRP A 141 -1.89 9.40 -1.02
CA TRP A 141 -2.50 10.56 -1.68
C TRP A 141 -2.94 10.16 -3.07
N ILE A 142 -4.16 10.53 -3.46
CA ILE A 142 -4.81 10.07 -4.67
C ILE A 142 -5.28 11.26 -5.49
N THR A 143 -5.01 11.23 -6.79
CA THR A 143 -5.59 12.14 -7.79
C THR A 143 -6.45 11.29 -8.74
N PRO A 144 -7.78 11.22 -8.51
CA PRO A 144 -8.67 10.48 -9.39
C PRO A 144 -8.68 11.05 -10.81
N ASP A 145 -8.94 10.21 -11.80
CA ASP A 145 -9.25 10.68 -13.15
C ASP A 145 -10.42 11.66 -13.07
N GLN A 146 -10.30 12.80 -13.75
CA GLN A 146 -11.40 13.74 -13.85
C GLN A 146 -12.50 13.11 -14.69
N THR A 147 -13.71 13.02 -14.17
CA THR A 147 -14.89 12.81 -15.02
C THR A 147 -14.99 14.02 -15.95
N PRO A 148 -15.13 13.84 -17.28
CA PRO A 148 -15.40 14.95 -18.17
C PRO A 148 -16.62 15.71 -17.63
N LYS A 149 -16.48 17.02 -17.41
CA LYS A 149 -17.65 17.86 -17.14
C LYS A 149 -18.55 17.78 -18.37
N ALA A 150 -19.78 17.31 -18.17
CA ALA A 150 -20.84 17.38 -19.17
C ALA A 150 -21.18 18.83 -19.50
#